data_AF-A0A370XBV7-F1
#
_entry.id   AF-A0A370XBV7-F1
#
_cell.length_a   1.000
_cell.length_b   1.000
_cell.length_c   1.000
_cell.angle_alpha   90.00
_cell.angle_beta   90.00
_cell.angle_gamma   90.00
#
_symmetry.space_group_name_H-M   'P 1'
#
loop_
_entity.id
_entity.type
_entity.pdbx_description
1 polymer ?
#
loop_
_entity_poly.entity_id
_entity_poly.type
_entity_poly.pdbx_seq_one_letter_code
_entity_poly.pdbx_strand_id
1 'polypeptide(L)'
;MTQEPGHPPTKKPFRRPTRAEKRFQIAEVTRLLDSGVPRRMIAERLDVSVRTVNRVVQTQDLPRSKPNATRRGDVQQRAAAGEARNDIARALGISMTQVDYFLRPAGAPRSKQPVAEQQRKALAQSRRAEVERLSTNGHTRYEIAARLGIVPQSVDKHLEHIAIARDTARRLDRLEDLERLGTLCRTQSRVDTIAAMMNTSRWQVIAGLKRLRLRISKPTRRVRKERLQCDVLAQWDQGRSVHDISLALGLTEHAIYNWLQEAGRDYHGRAARVRVAGVCLTETARLMVRAIEQADRDHQASQQAPGPTSGSADPPVDPRAAFVQAAVESMARQRRERARRFGLRGGPPSPATAPPTRTPPTDRLRALWAQGCSVRDIADELDWTIERVRKVVRAMGLPGAPTGYWRVA
;
A
#
# COMPACT_ATOMS: atom_id res chain seq x y z
N MET A 1 44.65 -25.11 -6.35
CA MET A 1 44.31 -23.71 -6.67
C MET A 1 42.80 -23.57 -6.63
N THR A 2 42.27 -23.22 -5.47
CA THR A 2 40.83 -23.07 -5.22
C THR A 2 40.46 -21.62 -5.56
N GLN A 3 39.67 -21.41 -6.61
CA GLN A 3 39.15 -20.09 -6.95
C GLN A 3 38.16 -19.66 -5.87
N GLU A 4 38.44 -18.53 -5.20
CA GLU A 4 37.50 -17.94 -4.25
C GLU A 4 36.20 -17.52 -4.96
N PRO A 5 35.03 -17.77 -4.36
CA PRO A 5 33.76 -17.36 -4.92
C PRO A 5 33.68 -15.82 -4.95
N GLY A 6 33.72 -15.26 -6.16
CA GLY A 6 33.65 -13.83 -6.40
C GLY A 6 32.42 -13.20 -5.73
N HIS A 7 32.66 -12.21 -4.87
CA HIS A 7 31.60 -11.45 -4.23
C HIS A 7 30.69 -10.79 -5.28
N PRO A 8 29.36 -10.86 -5.12
CA PRO A 8 28.45 -10.18 -6.03
C PRO A 8 28.70 -8.66 -5.98
N PRO A 9 28.70 -7.97 -7.13
CA PRO A 9 28.97 -6.54 -7.18
C PRO A 9 27.96 -5.80 -6.29
N THR A 10 28.46 -5.12 -5.27
CA THR A 10 27.65 -4.29 -4.39
C THR A 10 26.95 -3.21 -5.21
N LYS A 11 25.61 -3.14 -5.12
CA LYS A 11 24.81 -2.10 -5.80
C LYS A 11 25.39 -0.72 -5.46
N LYS A 12 25.84 0.02 -6.48
CA LYS A 12 26.36 1.38 -6.31
C LYS A 12 25.31 2.23 -5.56
N PRO A 13 25.72 3.08 -4.60
CA PRO A 13 24.80 3.95 -3.90
C PRO A 13 24.07 4.86 -4.90
N PHE A 14 22.75 4.98 -4.73
CA PHE A 14 21.91 5.75 -5.64
C PHE A 14 22.24 7.24 -5.53
N ARG A 15 23.10 7.74 -6.44
CA ARG A 15 23.39 9.17 -6.58
C ARG A 15 22.41 9.78 -7.58
N ARG A 16 21.80 10.91 -7.21
CA ARG A 16 20.99 11.69 -8.17
C ARG A 16 21.90 12.26 -9.26
N PRO A 17 21.56 12.08 -10.55
CA PRO A 17 22.39 12.59 -11.63
C PRO A 17 22.41 14.12 -11.62
N THR A 18 23.58 14.69 -11.91
CA THR A 18 23.81 16.13 -12.00
C THR A 18 23.04 16.75 -13.18
N ARG A 19 22.90 18.07 -13.22
CA ARG A 19 22.25 18.75 -14.36
C ARG A 19 23.00 18.51 -15.68
N ALA A 20 24.34 18.47 -15.64
CA ALA A 20 25.18 18.19 -16.79
C ALA A 20 24.98 16.76 -17.30
N GLU A 21 24.99 15.76 -16.39
CA GLU A 21 24.71 14.35 -16.72
C GLU A 21 23.32 14.18 -17.35
N LYS A 22 22.30 14.89 -16.84
CA LYS A 22 20.95 14.85 -17.44
C LYS A 22 20.92 15.40 -18.86
N ARG A 23 21.64 16.50 -19.14
CA ARG A 23 21.72 17.07 -20.49
C ARG A 23 22.43 16.12 -21.46
N PHE A 24 23.53 15.53 -21.02
CA PHE A 24 24.26 14.51 -21.78
C PHE A 24 23.37 13.29 -22.08
N GLN A 25 22.66 12.77 -21.07
CA GLN A 25 21.71 11.67 -21.23
C GLN A 25 20.59 12.02 -22.22
N ILE A 26 20.06 13.25 -22.21
CA ILE A 26 19.04 13.68 -23.16
C ILE A 26 19.59 13.66 -24.59
N ALA A 27 20.76 14.27 -24.83
CA ALA A 27 21.37 14.34 -26.15
C ALA A 27 21.67 12.93 -26.72
N GLU A 28 22.20 12.05 -25.89
CA GLU A 28 22.54 10.68 -26.29
C GLU A 28 21.30 9.81 -26.54
N VAL A 29 20.24 9.97 -25.72
CA VAL A 29 18.95 9.32 -25.97
C VAL A 29 18.38 9.77 -27.33
N THR A 30 18.41 11.06 -27.64
CA THR A 30 17.93 11.59 -28.93
C THR A 30 18.73 11.01 -30.10
N ARG A 31 20.07 11.05 -30.02
CA ARG A 31 20.97 10.48 -31.04
C ARG A 31 20.68 9.01 -31.32
N LEU A 32 20.50 8.21 -30.26
CA LEU A 32 20.20 6.78 -30.39
C LEU A 32 18.79 6.53 -30.96
N LEU A 33 17.81 7.36 -30.60
CA LEU A 33 16.46 7.29 -31.17
C LEU A 33 16.46 7.61 -32.67
N ASP A 34 17.20 8.63 -33.10
CA ASP A 34 17.31 9.02 -34.50
C ASP A 34 17.97 7.93 -35.34
N SER A 35 18.91 7.18 -34.76
CA SER A 35 19.49 5.97 -35.39
C SER A 35 18.58 4.73 -35.37
N GLY A 36 17.34 4.84 -34.89
CA GLY A 36 16.35 3.75 -34.89
C GLY A 36 16.53 2.70 -33.79
N VAL A 37 17.38 2.94 -32.80
CA VAL A 37 17.64 1.98 -31.72
C VAL A 37 16.39 1.81 -30.84
N PRO A 38 15.95 0.57 -30.53
CA PRO A 38 14.82 0.34 -29.65
C PRO A 38 15.05 0.93 -28.26
N ARG A 39 14.03 1.59 -27.69
CA ARG A 39 14.12 2.27 -26.37
C ARG A 39 14.63 1.39 -25.23
N ARG A 40 14.35 0.09 -25.29
CA ARG A 40 14.84 -0.89 -24.29
C ARG A 40 16.37 -1.04 -24.36
N MET A 41 16.94 -1.08 -25.56
CA MET A 41 18.39 -1.12 -25.76
C MET A 41 19.04 0.21 -25.39
N ILE A 42 18.38 1.35 -25.68
CA ILE A 42 18.85 2.67 -25.22
C ILE A 42 18.93 2.71 -23.69
N ALA A 43 17.89 2.23 -23.01
CA ALA A 43 17.82 2.18 -21.56
C ALA A 43 18.96 1.34 -20.96
N GLU A 44 19.20 0.15 -21.52
CA GLU A 44 20.29 -0.74 -21.11
C GLU A 44 21.67 -0.13 -21.37
N ARG A 45 21.90 0.42 -22.56
CA ARG A 45 23.18 1.02 -22.96
C ARG A 45 23.57 2.23 -22.10
N LEU A 46 22.59 3.00 -21.64
CA LEU A 46 22.81 4.20 -20.83
C LEU A 46 22.68 3.94 -19.32
N ASP A 47 22.45 2.69 -18.91
CA ASP A 47 22.17 2.30 -17.52
C ASP A 47 21.06 3.16 -16.88
N VAL A 48 19.96 3.35 -17.61
CA VAL A 48 18.78 4.10 -17.16
C VAL A 48 17.52 3.28 -17.31
N SER A 49 16.48 3.62 -16.55
CA SER A 49 15.19 2.96 -16.73
C SER A 49 14.54 3.31 -18.08
N VAL A 50 13.79 2.38 -18.67
CA VAL A 50 12.95 2.63 -19.87
C VAL A 50 11.99 3.81 -19.65
N ARG A 51 11.53 4.01 -18.41
CA ARG A 51 10.69 5.15 -18.03
C ARG A 51 11.43 6.48 -18.19
N THR A 52 12.72 6.54 -17.88
CA THR A 52 13.57 7.73 -18.09
C THR A 52 13.66 8.06 -19.58
N VAL A 53 13.94 7.06 -20.43
CA VAL A 53 13.97 7.23 -21.89
C VAL A 53 12.62 7.74 -22.41
N ASN A 54 11.51 7.14 -21.98
CA ASN A 54 10.15 7.59 -22.36
C ASN A 54 9.86 9.03 -21.91
N ARG A 55 10.37 9.44 -20.74
CA ARG A 55 10.21 10.81 -20.24
C ARG A 55 10.97 11.81 -21.10
N VAL A 56 12.20 11.47 -21.51
CA VAL A 56 12.99 12.31 -22.43
C VAL A 56 12.26 12.47 -23.75
N VAL A 57 11.78 11.37 -24.35
CA VAL A 57 10.95 11.40 -25.58
C VAL A 57 9.76 12.34 -25.43
N GLN A 58 9.03 12.24 -24.31
CA GLN A 58 7.85 13.07 -24.07
C GLN A 58 8.19 14.55 -23.83
N THR A 59 9.32 14.84 -23.18
CA THR A 59 9.71 16.22 -22.82
C THR A 59 10.28 16.98 -24.01
N GLN A 60 10.93 16.27 -24.93
CA GLN A 60 11.51 16.83 -26.15
C GLN A 60 10.53 16.84 -27.34
N ASP A 61 9.26 16.48 -27.09
CA ASP A 61 8.23 16.27 -28.12
C ASP A 61 8.69 15.42 -29.30
N LEU A 62 9.63 14.50 -29.04
CA LEU A 62 10.15 13.61 -30.05
C LEU A 62 9.04 12.65 -30.44
N PRO A 63 8.90 12.33 -31.75
CA PRO A 63 7.89 11.41 -32.21
C PRO A 63 8.03 10.12 -31.41
N ARG A 64 6.97 9.72 -30.70
CA ARG A 64 6.96 8.44 -29.97
C ARG A 64 7.19 7.35 -31.02
N SER A 65 8.45 6.95 -31.21
CA SER A 65 8.97 6.00 -32.22
C SER A 65 7.93 5.54 -33.24
N LYS A 66 8.13 5.89 -34.51
CA LYS A 66 7.33 5.36 -35.62
C LYS A 66 8.04 4.17 -36.30
N PRO A 67 8.14 2.96 -35.70
CA PRO A 67 8.22 1.75 -36.52
C PRO A 67 6.87 1.43 -37.18
N ASN A 68 5.84 2.24 -36.92
CA ASN A 68 4.47 1.99 -37.37
C ASN A 68 4.20 2.38 -38.82
N ALA A 69 5.00 3.25 -39.46
CA ALA A 69 4.69 3.68 -40.83
C ALA A 69 4.94 2.53 -41.83
N THR A 70 6.13 1.92 -41.78
CA THR A 70 6.49 0.76 -42.61
C THR A 70 5.59 -0.43 -42.31
N ARG A 71 5.41 -0.76 -41.02
CA ARG A 71 4.53 -1.87 -40.61
C ARG A 71 3.07 -1.65 -41.00
N ARG A 72 2.60 -0.40 -41.05
CA ARG A 72 1.24 -0.09 -41.51
C ARG A 72 1.11 -0.37 -43.01
N GLY A 73 2.11 -0.01 -43.82
CA GLY A 73 2.16 -0.34 -45.25
C GLY A 73 2.10 -1.85 -45.46
N ASP A 74 2.95 -2.61 -44.76
CA ASP A 74 3.00 -4.07 -44.87
C ASP A 74 1.67 -4.74 -44.46
N VAL A 75 1.05 -4.26 -43.37
CA VAL A 75 -0.27 -4.74 -42.93
C VAL A 75 -1.36 -4.45 -43.96
N GLN A 76 -1.36 -3.25 -44.54
CA GLN A 76 -2.35 -2.85 -45.54
C GLN A 76 -2.17 -3.65 -46.85
N GLN A 77 -0.93 -3.85 -47.30
CA GLN A 77 -0.62 -4.63 -48.50
C GLN A 77 -1.03 -6.09 -48.34
N ARG A 78 -0.68 -6.73 -47.22
CA ARG A 78 -1.07 -8.12 -46.94
C ARG A 78 -2.58 -8.30 -46.80
N ALA A 79 -3.27 -7.34 -46.17
CA ALA A 79 -4.72 -7.36 -46.08
C ALA A 79 -5.39 -7.15 -47.45
N ALA A 80 -4.83 -6.30 -48.31
CA ALA A 80 -5.29 -6.12 -49.69
C ALA A 80 -5.08 -7.39 -50.54
N ALA A 81 -4.06 -8.20 -50.22
CA ALA A 81 -3.85 -9.52 -50.80
C ALA A 81 -4.79 -10.61 -50.23
N GLY A 82 -5.71 -10.27 -49.33
CA GLY A 82 -6.69 -11.20 -48.75
C GLY A 82 -6.17 -12.08 -47.62
N GLU A 83 -4.96 -11.82 -47.09
CA GLU A 83 -4.39 -12.60 -45.99
C GLU A 83 -5.23 -12.42 -44.71
N ALA A 84 -5.46 -13.51 -43.97
CA ALA A 84 -6.21 -13.44 -42.72
C ALA A 84 -5.44 -12.65 -41.66
N ARG A 85 -6.14 -11.84 -40.87
CA ARG A 85 -5.50 -10.93 -39.88
C ARG A 85 -4.58 -11.63 -38.89
N ASN A 86 -4.92 -12.86 -38.50
CA ASN A 86 -4.10 -13.66 -37.60
C ASN A 86 -2.75 -14.02 -38.23
N ASP A 87 -2.73 -14.30 -39.54
CA ASP A 87 -1.52 -14.64 -40.28
C ASP A 87 -0.68 -13.39 -40.52
N ILE A 88 -1.31 -12.25 -40.84
CA ILE A 88 -0.64 -10.94 -40.88
C ILE A 88 0.03 -10.62 -39.53
N ALA A 89 -0.69 -10.80 -38.41
CA ALA A 89 -0.16 -10.56 -37.08
C ALA A 89 1.05 -11.44 -36.76
N ARG A 90 0.96 -12.74 -37.09
CA ARG A 90 2.03 -13.72 -36.90
C ARG A 90 3.25 -13.40 -37.77
N ALA A 91 3.05 -13.14 -39.06
CA ALA A 91 4.11 -12.88 -40.02
C ALA A 91 4.91 -11.59 -39.69
N LEU A 92 4.23 -10.56 -39.20
CA LEU A 92 4.86 -9.27 -38.87
C LEU A 92 5.28 -9.14 -37.40
N GLY A 93 5.04 -10.16 -36.57
CA GLY A 93 5.37 -10.15 -35.14
C GLY A 93 4.69 -9.00 -34.39
N ILE A 94 3.42 -8.72 -34.70
CA ILE A 94 2.61 -7.67 -34.08
C ILE A 94 1.33 -8.23 -33.47
N SER A 95 0.71 -7.49 -32.55
CA SER A 95 -0.55 -7.94 -31.96
C SER A 95 -1.73 -7.77 -32.91
N MET A 96 -2.76 -8.61 -32.75
CA MET A 96 -4.02 -8.47 -33.49
C MET A 96 -4.65 -7.07 -33.36
N THR A 97 -4.51 -6.45 -32.20
CA THR A 97 -4.98 -5.07 -31.97
C THR A 97 -4.23 -4.05 -32.83
N GLN A 98 -2.94 -4.28 -33.09
CA GLN A 98 -2.15 -3.42 -33.99
C GLN A 98 -2.56 -3.61 -35.44
N VAL A 99 -2.82 -4.84 -35.88
CA VAL A 99 -3.37 -5.12 -37.22
C VAL A 99 -4.70 -4.37 -37.41
N ASP A 100 -5.63 -4.51 -36.47
CA ASP A 100 -6.91 -3.79 -36.50
C ASP A 100 -6.72 -2.26 -36.50
N TYR A 101 -5.76 -1.77 -35.72
CA TYR A 101 -5.43 -0.34 -35.66
C TYR A 101 -4.91 0.19 -37.00
N PHE A 102 -4.04 -0.55 -37.70
CA PHE A 102 -3.48 -0.16 -39.00
C PHE A 102 -4.49 -0.27 -40.15
N LEU A 103 -5.43 -1.21 -40.07
CA LEU A 103 -6.48 -1.38 -41.07
C LEU A 103 -7.67 -0.44 -40.87
N ARG A 104 -7.86 0.12 -39.67
CA ARG A 104 -8.99 1.01 -39.36
C ARG A 104 -9.10 2.24 -40.28
N PRO A 105 -8.02 2.98 -40.62
CA PRO A 105 -8.11 4.11 -41.54
C PRO A 105 -8.40 3.70 -42.99
N ALA A 106 -8.13 2.44 -43.36
CA ALA A 106 -8.42 1.91 -44.68
C ALA A 106 -9.87 1.41 -44.81
N GLY A 107 -10.73 1.69 -43.82
CA GLY A 107 -12.14 1.30 -43.84
C GLY A 107 -12.39 -0.20 -43.64
N ALA A 108 -11.36 -1.00 -43.34
CA ALA A 108 -11.54 -2.44 -43.17
C ALA A 108 -12.47 -2.71 -41.97
N PRO A 109 -13.61 -3.41 -42.17
CA PRO A 109 -14.56 -3.69 -41.10
C PRO A 109 -13.85 -4.52 -40.02
N ARG A 110 -14.04 -4.22 -38.73
CA ARG A 110 -13.48 -5.07 -37.66
C ARG A 110 -13.90 -6.51 -37.90
N SER A 111 -13.00 -7.49 -37.76
CA SER A 111 -13.26 -8.91 -38.07
C SER A 111 -14.26 -9.59 -37.12
N LYS A 112 -15.15 -8.84 -36.48
CA LYS A 112 -16.35 -9.42 -35.89
C LYS A 112 -17.18 -9.92 -37.06
N GLN A 113 -17.16 -11.23 -37.29
CA GLN A 113 -17.99 -11.86 -38.30
C GLN A 113 -19.43 -11.31 -38.16
N PRO A 114 -20.02 -10.77 -39.24
CA PRO A 114 -21.32 -10.09 -39.16
C PRO A 114 -22.42 -11.04 -38.65
N VAL A 115 -22.33 -12.33 -38.97
CA VAL A 115 -23.25 -13.39 -38.51
C VAL A 115 -23.18 -13.56 -36.99
N ALA A 116 -21.98 -13.59 -36.41
CA ALA A 116 -21.79 -13.70 -34.97
C ALA A 116 -22.25 -12.42 -34.23
N GLU A 117 -22.17 -11.25 -34.87
CA GLU A 117 -22.70 -10.02 -34.29
C GLU A 117 -24.23 -9.99 -34.27
N GLN A 118 -24.89 -10.44 -35.33
CA GLN A 118 -26.35 -10.55 -35.38
C GLN A 118 -26.87 -11.53 -34.33
N GLN A 119 -26.28 -12.72 -34.23
CA GLN A 119 -26.63 -13.70 -33.19
C GLN A 119 -26.43 -13.15 -31.77
N ARG A 120 -25.34 -12.41 -31.53
CA ARG A 120 -25.09 -11.74 -30.24
C ARG A 120 -26.12 -10.67 -29.93
N LYS A 121 -26.55 -9.89 -30.94
CA LYS A 121 -27.60 -8.87 -30.79
C LYS A 121 -28.94 -9.53 -30.46
N ALA A 122 -29.31 -10.59 -31.17
CA ALA A 122 -30.53 -11.36 -30.91
C ALA A 122 -30.55 -11.95 -29.49
N LEU A 123 -29.45 -12.58 -29.06
CA LEU A 123 -29.33 -13.11 -27.71
C LEU A 123 -29.41 -12.00 -26.64
N ALA A 124 -28.76 -10.85 -26.90
CA ALA A 124 -28.81 -9.71 -25.98
C ALA A 124 -30.21 -9.10 -25.87
N GLN A 125 -30.98 -9.07 -26.97
CA GLN A 125 -32.39 -8.62 -26.96
C GLN A 125 -33.29 -9.59 -26.21
N SER A 126 -33.15 -10.91 -26.46
CA SER A 126 -33.88 -11.94 -25.72
C SER A 126 -33.61 -11.86 -24.21
N ARG A 127 -32.34 -11.68 -23.81
CA ARG A 127 -31.97 -11.48 -22.40
C ARG A 127 -32.55 -10.20 -21.81
N ARG A 128 -32.62 -9.10 -22.58
CA ARG A 128 -33.25 -7.85 -22.11
C ARG A 128 -34.74 -8.06 -21.81
N ALA A 129 -35.48 -8.67 -22.73
CA ALA A 129 -36.91 -8.94 -22.54
C ALA A 129 -37.16 -9.80 -21.30
N GLU A 130 -36.31 -10.79 -21.05
CA GLU A 130 -36.45 -11.65 -19.87
C GLU A 130 -36.08 -10.93 -18.56
N VAL A 131 -35.03 -10.10 -18.58
CA VAL A 131 -34.69 -9.22 -17.44
C VAL A 131 -35.85 -8.27 -17.11
N GLU A 132 -36.48 -7.68 -18.13
CA GLU A 132 -37.64 -6.81 -17.99
C GLU A 132 -38.82 -7.55 -17.34
N ARG A 133 -39.19 -8.72 -17.89
CA ARG A 133 -40.27 -9.56 -17.37
C ARG A 133 -40.07 -9.91 -15.90
N LEU A 134 -38.87 -10.36 -15.53
CA LEU A 134 -38.56 -10.72 -14.14
C LEU A 134 -38.56 -9.50 -13.22
N SER A 135 -38.07 -8.35 -13.70
CA SER A 135 -38.11 -7.10 -12.94
C SER A 135 -39.53 -6.61 -12.69
N THR A 136 -40.42 -6.69 -13.68
CA THR A 136 -41.84 -6.31 -13.53
C THR A 136 -42.58 -7.22 -12.55
N ASN A 137 -42.16 -8.49 -12.46
CA ASN A 137 -42.65 -9.44 -11.47
C ASN A 137 -42.06 -9.23 -10.06
N GLY A 138 -41.28 -8.17 -9.83
CA GLY A 138 -40.76 -7.80 -8.51
C GLY A 138 -39.53 -8.57 -8.06
N HIS A 139 -38.88 -9.35 -8.93
CA HIS A 139 -37.64 -10.05 -8.57
C HIS A 139 -36.49 -9.07 -8.28
N THR A 140 -35.68 -9.42 -7.29
CA THR A 140 -34.49 -8.61 -6.97
C THR A 140 -33.40 -8.79 -8.04
N ARG A 141 -32.51 -7.81 -8.17
CA ARG A 141 -31.37 -7.87 -9.11
C ARG A 141 -30.57 -9.18 -8.99
N TYR A 142 -30.37 -9.66 -7.77
CA TYR A 142 -29.58 -10.88 -7.52
C TYR A 142 -30.34 -12.14 -7.92
N GLU A 143 -31.66 -12.19 -7.70
CA GLU A 143 -32.50 -13.29 -8.17
C GLU A 143 -32.53 -13.36 -9.71
N ILE A 144 -32.67 -12.21 -10.38
CA ILE A 144 -32.63 -12.13 -11.84
C ILE A 144 -31.28 -12.63 -12.36
N ALA A 145 -30.18 -12.17 -11.75
CA ALA A 145 -28.83 -12.57 -12.10
C ALA A 145 -28.63 -14.10 -11.96
N ALA A 146 -29.05 -14.66 -10.82
CA ALA A 146 -28.96 -16.10 -10.55
C ALA A 146 -29.80 -16.91 -11.54
N ARG A 147 -31.02 -16.48 -11.82
CA ARG A 147 -31.95 -17.19 -12.73
C ARG A 147 -31.48 -17.20 -14.18
N LEU A 148 -30.85 -16.12 -14.64
CA LEU A 148 -30.36 -15.98 -16.02
C LEU A 148 -28.91 -16.42 -16.20
N GLY A 149 -28.22 -16.83 -15.13
CA GLY A 149 -26.81 -17.18 -15.17
C GLY A 149 -25.91 -16.02 -15.64
N ILE A 150 -26.26 -14.78 -15.26
CA ILE A 150 -25.48 -13.58 -15.61
C ILE A 150 -25.02 -12.85 -14.35
N VAL A 151 -23.98 -12.02 -14.48
CA VAL A 151 -23.51 -11.20 -13.35
C VAL A 151 -24.52 -10.09 -13.03
N PRO A 152 -24.70 -9.71 -11.75
CA PRO A 152 -25.64 -8.65 -11.35
C PRO A 152 -25.44 -7.31 -12.09
N GLN A 153 -24.19 -6.97 -12.43
CA GLN A 153 -23.89 -5.74 -13.19
C GLN A 153 -24.40 -5.79 -14.64
N SER A 154 -24.54 -6.98 -15.23
CA SER A 154 -25.14 -7.13 -16.56
C SER A 154 -26.64 -6.93 -16.49
N VAL A 155 -27.30 -7.36 -15.42
CA VAL A 155 -28.72 -7.06 -15.16
C VAL A 155 -28.92 -5.55 -15.11
N ASP A 156 -28.09 -4.83 -14.36
CA ASP A 156 -28.13 -3.36 -14.28
C ASP A 156 -28.01 -2.72 -15.68
N LYS A 157 -27.03 -3.15 -16.48
CA LYS A 157 -26.88 -2.66 -17.87
C LYS A 157 -28.08 -2.97 -18.76
N HIS A 158 -28.68 -4.15 -18.61
CA HIS A 158 -29.89 -4.50 -19.34
C HIS A 158 -31.05 -3.58 -18.95
N LEU A 159 -31.26 -3.35 -17.65
CA LEU A 159 -32.27 -2.42 -17.12
C LEU A 159 -32.01 -0.97 -17.55
N GLU A 160 -30.75 -0.52 -17.58
CA GLU A 160 -30.35 0.79 -18.13
C GLU A 160 -30.69 0.94 -19.61
N HIS A 161 -30.62 -0.14 -20.38
CA HIS A 161 -30.97 -0.14 -21.80
C HIS A 161 -32.47 -0.28 -22.08
N ILE A 162 -33.21 -0.91 -21.16
CA ILE A 162 -34.68 -1.03 -21.21
C ILE A 162 -35.36 0.31 -20.89
N ALA A 163 -34.60 1.23 -20.29
CA ALA A 163 -35.01 2.58 -19.89
C ALA A 163 -36.26 3.17 -20.59
N ILE A 164 -37.52 3.13 -20.09
CA ILE A 164 -38.13 2.78 -18.79
C ILE A 164 -37.19 2.92 -17.59
N ALA A 165 -36.40 3.99 -17.60
CA ALA A 165 -35.46 4.34 -16.53
C ALA A 165 -36.13 5.32 -15.56
N ARG A 166 -37.46 5.21 -15.38
CA ARG A 166 -38.21 6.18 -14.59
C ARG A 166 -38.72 5.70 -13.24
N ASP A 167 -38.77 4.40 -12.94
CA ASP A 167 -39.41 3.99 -11.66
C ASP A 167 -38.72 2.89 -10.83
N THR A 168 -38.00 1.93 -11.43
CA THR A 168 -37.52 0.77 -10.65
C THR A 168 -36.18 0.97 -9.96
N ALA A 169 -35.30 1.83 -10.49
CA ALA A 169 -34.32 2.48 -9.64
C ALA A 169 -35.09 3.50 -8.80
N ARG A 170 -35.70 3.05 -7.69
CA ARG A 170 -36.29 3.89 -6.63
C ARG A 170 -35.22 4.88 -6.17
N ARG A 171 -35.02 5.94 -6.93
CA ARG A 171 -34.39 7.14 -6.41
C ARG A 171 -35.30 7.54 -5.26
N LEU A 172 -34.69 7.94 -4.16
CA LEU A 172 -35.38 8.71 -3.13
C LEU A 172 -35.74 10.07 -3.77
N ASP A 173 -36.65 10.05 -4.75
CA ASP A 173 -37.16 11.18 -5.52
C ASP A 173 -38.58 11.51 -5.01
N ARG A 174 -39.32 10.53 -4.46
CA ARG A 174 -40.56 10.80 -3.74
C ARG A 174 -40.24 11.57 -2.46
N LEU A 175 -41.00 12.63 -2.20
CA LEU A 175 -40.87 13.44 -0.99
C LEU A 175 -41.01 12.58 0.28
N GLU A 176 -41.97 11.66 0.29
CA GLU A 176 -42.20 10.71 1.39
C GLU A 176 -40.96 9.85 1.72
N ASP A 177 -40.26 9.38 0.70
CA ASP A 177 -39.04 8.58 0.87
C ASP A 177 -37.89 9.41 1.44
N LEU A 178 -37.80 10.69 1.04
CA LEU A 178 -36.83 11.64 1.58
C LEU A 178 -37.16 12.04 3.03
N GLU A 179 -38.43 12.23 3.36
CA GLU A 179 -38.88 12.47 4.74
C GLU A 179 -38.58 11.28 5.64
N ARG A 180 -38.94 10.06 5.19
CA ARG A 180 -38.63 8.81 5.88
C ARG A 180 -37.13 8.63 6.07
N LEU A 181 -36.32 8.91 5.04
CA LEU A 181 -34.86 8.92 5.13
C LEU A 181 -34.36 9.94 6.17
N GLY A 182 -34.92 11.14 6.18
CA GLY A 182 -34.58 12.20 7.13
C GLY A 182 -34.87 11.79 8.58
N THR A 183 -36.00 11.13 8.83
CA THR A 183 -36.37 10.57 10.14
C THR A 183 -35.43 9.43 10.54
N LEU A 184 -35.18 8.48 9.65
CA LEU A 184 -34.26 7.36 9.89
C LEU A 184 -32.82 7.83 10.16
N CYS A 185 -32.36 8.88 9.49
CA CYS A 185 -31.02 9.42 9.74
C CYS A 185 -30.88 10.10 11.11
N ARG A 186 -31.98 10.65 11.66
CA ARG A 186 -31.98 11.23 13.01
C ARG A 186 -31.98 10.16 14.09
N THR A 187 -32.69 9.05 13.88
CA THR A 187 -32.80 7.95 14.85
C THR A 187 -31.66 6.93 14.73
N GLN A 188 -31.11 6.74 13.54
CA GLN A 188 -30.06 5.76 13.25
C GLN A 188 -28.89 6.41 12.51
N SER A 189 -27.68 6.28 13.05
CA SER A 189 -26.50 6.96 12.49
C SER A 189 -25.82 6.17 11.35
N ARG A 190 -26.17 4.89 11.13
CA ARG A 190 -25.45 4.03 10.17
C ARG A 190 -26.22 3.92 8.85
N VAL A 191 -25.58 4.42 7.79
CA VAL A 191 -26.08 4.37 6.40
C VAL A 191 -26.43 2.93 5.98
N ASP A 192 -25.66 1.94 6.40
CA ASP A 192 -25.91 0.54 6.03
C ASP A 192 -27.21 0.00 6.66
N THR A 193 -27.55 0.40 7.89
CA THR A 193 -28.80 0.03 8.56
C THR A 193 -30.00 0.71 7.90
N ILE A 194 -29.87 2.00 7.58
CA ILE A 194 -30.89 2.75 6.84
C ILE A 194 -31.14 2.11 5.46
N ALA A 195 -30.07 1.72 4.77
CA ALA A 195 -30.16 1.08 3.46
C ALA A 195 -30.94 -0.24 3.52
N ALA A 196 -30.67 -1.07 4.53
CA ALA A 196 -31.41 -2.30 4.78
C ALA A 196 -32.90 -2.03 5.10
N MET A 197 -33.20 -1.07 5.99
CA MET A 197 -34.58 -0.73 6.36
C MET A 197 -35.41 -0.16 5.21
N MET A 198 -34.78 0.58 4.30
CA MET A 198 -35.44 1.14 3.12
C MET A 198 -35.42 0.19 1.92
N ASN A 199 -34.86 -1.01 2.07
CA ASN A 199 -34.60 -1.97 0.99
C ASN A 199 -33.99 -1.31 -0.25
N THR A 200 -32.94 -0.50 -0.03
CA THR A 200 -32.30 0.32 -1.05
C THR A 200 -30.78 0.19 -0.96
N SER A 201 -30.06 0.63 -1.98
CA SER A 201 -28.60 0.59 -1.92
C SER A 201 -28.05 1.67 -0.98
N ARG A 202 -26.91 1.38 -0.34
CA ARG A 202 -26.14 2.36 0.44
C ARG A 202 -25.89 3.66 -0.34
N TRP A 203 -25.67 3.55 -1.65
CA TRP A 203 -25.42 4.71 -2.51
C TRP A 203 -26.67 5.59 -2.66
N GLN A 204 -27.86 5.00 -2.81
CA GLN A 204 -29.13 5.74 -2.85
C GLN A 204 -29.39 6.49 -1.54
N VAL A 205 -29.12 5.87 -0.38
CA VAL A 205 -29.19 6.54 0.93
C VAL A 205 -28.24 7.75 0.96
N ILE A 206 -26.98 7.57 0.54
CA ILE A 206 -26.00 8.68 0.52
C ILE A 206 -26.45 9.81 -0.41
N ALA A 207 -26.97 9.47 -1.59
CA ALA A 207 -27.49 10.45 -2.55
C ALA A 207 -28.71 11.22 -1.99
N GLY A 208 -29.65 10.52 -1.36
CA GLY A 208 -30.80 11.14 -0.69
C GLY A 208 -30.39 12.06 0.46
N LEU A 209 -29.45 11.64 1.29
CA LEU A 209 -28.95 12.46 2.41
C LEU A 209 -28.25 13.73 1.91
N LYS A 210 -27.49 13.63 0.80
CA LYS A 210 -26.91 14.81 0.14
C LYS A 210 -27.98 15.79 -0.36
N ARG A 211 -29.08 15.29 -0.94
CA ARG A 211 -30.20 16.12 -1.42
C ARG A 211 -30.92 16.83 -0.28
N LEU A 212 -31.15 16.14 0.83
CA LEU A 212 -31.67 16.72 2.07
C LEU A 212 -30.72 17.70 2.74
N ARG A 213 -29.51 17.90 2.20
CA ARG A 213 -28.40 18.65 2.83
C ARG A 213 -28.07 18.17 4.24
N LEU A 214 -28.51 16.96 4.60
CA LEU A 214 -28.11 16.30 5.81
C LEU A 214 -26.67 15.86 5.61
N ARG A 215 -25.75 16.57 6.28
CA ARG A 215 -24.38 16.10 6.35
C ARG A 215 -24.42 14.74 7.02
N ILE A 216 -24.16 13.71 6.23
CA ILE A 216 -23.66 12.45 6.75
C ILE A 216 -22.40 12.87 7.47
N SER A 217 -22.49 13.02 8.79
CA SER A 217 -21.32 12.99 9.64
C SER A 217 -20.67 11.68 9.25
N LYS A 218 -19.64 11.73 8.39
CA LYS A 218 -18.74 10.60 8.20
C LYS A 218 -18.45 10.22 9.64
N PRO A 219 -18.86 9.02 10.13
CA PRO A 219 -18.76 8.69 11.54
C PRO A 219 -17.36 9.09 11.91
N THR A 220 -17.26 10.17 12.70
CA THR A 220 -16.06 10.99 12.71
C THR A 220 -14.97 10.01 13.01
N ARG A 221 -14.01 9.86 12.09
CA ARG A 221 -12.94 8.87 12.23
C ARG A 221 -12.31 8.98 13.64
N ARG A 222 -12.40 10.19 14.19
CA ARG A 222 -12.24 10.62 15.57
C ARG A 222 -13.09 9.88 16.61
N VAL A 223 -14.43 9.87 16.58
CA VAL A 223 -15.27 9.16 17.58
C VAL A 223 -15.03 7.64 17.56
N ARG A 224 -14.83 7.05 16.38
CA ARG A 224 -14.44 5.63 16.29
C ARG A 224 -13.02 5.40 16.81
N LYS A 225 -12.08 6.31 16.55
CA LYS A 225 -10.72 6.27 17.11
C LYS A 225 -10.76 6.37 18.63
N GLU A 226 -11.48 7.33 19.20
CA GLU A 226 -11.55 7.57 20.65
C GLU A 226 -12.14 6.36 21.38
N ARG A 227 -13.24 5.77 20.89
CA ARG A 227 -13.80 4.55 21.49
C ARG A 227 -12.84 3.37 21.42
N LEU A 228 -12.25 3.12 20.24
CA LEU A 228 -11.26 2.03 20.07
C LEU A 228 -10.00 2.28 20.91
N GLN A 229 -9.61 3.54 21.09
CA GLN A 229 -8.48 3.93 21.93
C GLN A 229 -8.79 3.65 23.41
N CYS A 230 -10.01 3.96 23.88
CA CYS A 230 -10.46 3.55 25.22
C CYS A 230 -10.46 2.03 25.40
N ASP A 231 -10.95 1.27 24.41
CA ASP A 231 -10.97 -0.21 24.49
C ASP A 231 -9.54 -0.78 24.51
N VAL A 232 -8.63 -0.23 23.71
CA VAL A 232 -7.20 -0.60 23.73
C VAL A 232 -6.57 -0.31 25.08
N LEU A 233 -6.82 0.88 25.65
CA LEU A 233 -6.26 1.25 26.97
C LEU A 233 -6.83 0.38 28.08
N ALA A 234 -8.13 0.07 28.06
CA ALA A 234 -8.77 -0.81 29.03
C ALA A 234 -8.17 -2.23 28.97
N GLN A 235 -8.02 -2.82 27.78
CA GLN A 235 -7.39 -4.14 27.64
C GLN A 235 -5.91 -4.14 28.02
N TRP A 236 -5.20 -3.05 27.74
CA TRP A 236 -3.82 -2.88 28.18
C TRP A 236 -3.70 -2.79 29.71
N ASP A 237 -4.61 -2.07 30.37
CA ASP A 237 -4.63 -1.96 31.84
C ASP A 237 -5.00 -3.30 32.50
N GLN A 238 -5.74 -4.18 31.81
CA GLN A 238 -5.95 -5.59 32.20
C GLN A 238 -4.72 -6.49 31.99
N GLY A 239 -3.61 -5.97 31.46
CA GLY A 239 -2.37 -6.73 31.28
C GLY A 239 -2.29 -7.59 30.03
N ARG A 240 -3.22 -7.43 29.06
CA ARG A 240 -3.16 -8.18 27.79
C ARG A 240 -1.97 -7.76 26.94
N SER A 241 -1.43 -8.69 26.16
CA SER A 241 -0.34 -8.37 25.22
C SER A 241 -0.87 -7.56 24.03
N VAL A 242 0.00 -6.78 23.38
CA VAL A 242 -0.38 -6.00 22.18
C VAL A 242 -0.90 -6.92 21.07
N HIS A 243 -0.35 -8.12 20.97
CA HIS A 243 -0.78 -9.12 20.00
C HIS A 243 -2.22 -9.58 20.26
N ASP A 244 -2.57 -9.86 21.52
CA ASP A 244 -3.93 -10.29 21.89
C ASP A 244 -4.96 -9.17 21.67
N ILE A 245 -4.57 -7.92 21.98
CA ILE A 245 -5.42 -6.74 21.74
C ILE A 245 -5.64 -6.54 20.23
N SER A 246 -4.58 -6.73 19.43
CA SER A 246 -4.62 -6.68 17.96
C SER A 246 -5.63 -7.69 17.39
N LEU A 247 -5.55 -8.95 17.82
CA LEU A 247 -6.49 -10.00 17.42
C LEU A 247 -7.93 -9.70 17.87
N ALA A 248 -8.12 -9.27 19.12
CA ALA A 248 -9.45 -9.03 19.68
C ALA A 248 -10.19 -7.86 19.02
N LEU A 249 -9.48 -6.78 18.67
CA LEU A 249 -10.07 -5.55 18.14
C LEU A 249 -9.93 -5.41 16.61
N GLY A 250 -9.21 -6.32 15.96
CA GLY A 250 -8.94 -6.26 14.52
C GLY A 250 -8.13 -5.03 14.12
N LEU A 251 -7.20 -4.62 14.99
CA LEU A 251 -6.32 -3.46 14.79
C LEU A 251 -4.90 -3.94 14.46
N THR A 252 -4.12 -3.13 13.74
CA THR A 252 -2.70 -3.46 13.56
C THR A 252 -1.93 -3.19 14.85
N GLU A 253 -0.94 -4.02 15.18
CA GLU A 253 -0.08 -3.82 16.36
C GLU A 253 0.53 -2.41 16.38
N HIS A 254 0.93 -1.89 15.20
CA HIS A 254 1.44 -0.52 15.06
C HIS A 254 0.45 0.57 15.50
N ALA A 255 -0.85 0.40 15.22
CA ALA A 255 -1.86 1.36 15.67
C ALA A 255 -2.00 1.34 17.20
N ILE A 256 -1.95 0.15 17.80
CA ILE A 256 -1.99 -0.02 19.27
C ILE A 256 -0.76 0.62 19.90
N TYR A 257 0.44 0.39 19.37
CA TYR A 257 1.68 1.02 19.85
C TYR A 257 1.58 2.54 19.85
N ASN A 258 1.13 3.14 18.74
CA ASN A 258 0.99 4.58 18.65
C ASN A 258 -0.03 5.12 19.66
N TRP A 259 -1.15 4.42 19.90
CA TRP A 259 -2.14 4.86 20.88
C TRP A 259 -1.67 4.71 22.33
N LEU A 260 -0.92 3.65 22.65
CA LEU A 260 -0.28 3.49 23.95
C LEU A 260 0.75 4.61 24.18
N GLN A 261 1.54 4.94 23.16
CA GLN A 261 2.51 6.03 23.21
C GLN A 261 1.84 7.41 23.33
N GLU A 262 0.78 7.68 22.56
CA GLU A 262 -0.03 8.91 22.67
C GLU A 262 -0.62 9.08 24.09
N ALA A 263 -0.94 7.97 24.76
CA ALA A 263 -1.45 7.95 26.14
C ALA A 263 -0.34 7.98 27.22
N GLY A 264 0.93 8.09 26.84
CA GLY A 264 2.06 8.07 27.78
C GLY A 264 2.28 6.72 28.48
N ARG A 265 1.75 5.62 27.93
CA ARG A 265 2.00 4.26 28.43
C ARG A 265 3.32 3.77 27.83
N ASP A 266 4.36 3.69 28.66
CA ASP A 266 5.65 3.13 28.26
C ASP A 266 5.55 1.63 27.95
N TYR A 267 5.44 1.32 26.65
CA TYR A 267 5.48 -0.05 26.16
C TYR A 267 6.81 -0.74 26.47
N HIS A 268 7.92 0.00 26.36
CA HIS A 268 9.27 -0.51 26.67
C HIS A 268 9.47 -0.78 28.16
N GLY A 269 8.72 -0.11 29.02
CA GLY A 269 8.84 -0.19 30.47
C GLY A 269 8.19 -1.43 31.09
N ARG A 270 7.15 -2.03 30.48
CA ARG A 270 6.53 -3.25 31.06
C ARG A 270 7.35 -4.51 30.86
N ALA A 271 8.07 -4.65 29.75
CA ALA A 271 9.06 -5.73 29.62
C ALA A 271 10.17 -5.63 30.69
N ALA A 272 10.42 -4.42 31.21
CA ALA A 272 11.33 -4.18 32.33
C ALA A 272 10.64 -4.27 33.72
N ARG A 273 9.38 -3.86 33.88
CA ARG A 273 8.66 -3.90 35.17
C ARG A 273 8.10 -5.28 35.51
N VAL A 274 7.70 -6.08 34.52
CA VAL A 274 7.40 -7.51 34.73
C VAL A 274 8.65 -8.27 35.15
N ARG A 275 9.87 -7.78 34.81
CA ARG A 275 11.12 -8.33 35.37
C ARG A 275 11.40 -7.92 36.82
N VAL A 276 10.77 -6.86 37.33
CA VAL A 276 11.03 -6.34 38.69
C VAL A 276 9.94 -6.70 39.69
N ALA A 277 8.71 -6.98 39.24
CA ALA A 277 7.58 -7.29 40.13
C ALA A 277 7.01 -8.72 40.01
N GLY A 278 7.60 -9.61 39.20
CA GLY A 278 7.14 -10.99 39.14
C GLY A 278 7.38 -11.63 37.77
N VAL A 279 8.55 -12.24 37.63
CA VAL A 279 8.77 -13.55 36.97
C VAL A 279 7.79 -13.87 35.82
N CYS A 280 7.88 -13.15 34.69
CA CYS A 280 7.54 -13.76 33.40
C CYS A 280 8.73 -14.61 32.96
N LEU A 281 8.78 -15.85 33.44
CA LEU A 281 9.62 -16.88 32.85
C LEU A 281 9.14 -17.06 31.41
N THR A 282 10.03 -16.76 30.47
CA THR A 282 9.93 -17.33 29.11
C THR A 282 9.79 -18.86 29.23
N GLU A 283 9.20 -19.53 28.24
CA GLU A 283 9.07 -20.99 28.18
C GLU A 283 10.36 -21.70 28.63
N THR A 284 11.51 -21.19 28.18
CA THR A 284 12.85 -21.67 28.52
C THR A 284 13.18 -21.56 30.01
N ALA A 285 12.75 -20.50 30.67
CA ALA A 285 12.99 -20.28 32.08
C ALA A 285 12.01 -21.11 32.96
N ARG A 286 10.79 -21.42 32.48
CA ARG A 286 9.91 -22.42 33.12
C ARG A 286 10.52 -23.82 33.04
N LEU A 287 11.13 -24.15 31.89
CA LEU A 287 11.86 -25.41 31.72
C LEU A 287 13.10 -25.46 32.64
N MET A 288 13.81 -24.35 32.83
CA MET A 288 14.93 -24.28 33.78
C MET A 288 14.49 -24.44 35.23
N VAL A 289 13.39 -23.79 35.66
CA VAL A 289 12.87 -23.97 37.03
C VAL A 289 12.46 -25.43 37.25
N ARG A 290 11.75 -26.06 36.30
CA ARG A 290 11.41 -27.49 36.38
C ARG A 290 12.65 -28.40 36.42
N ALA A 291 13.69 -28.06 35.66
CA ALA A 291 14.93 -28.82 35.68
C ALA A 291 15.67 -28.70 37.02
N ILE A 292 15.66 -27.52 37.64
CA ILE A 292 16.24 -27.29 38.98
C ILE A 292 15.43 -28.05 40.05
N GLU A 293 14.10 -27.96 40.02
CA GLU A 293 13.22 -28.69 40.93
C GLU A 293 13.33 -30.22 40.76
N GLN A 294 13.57 -30.70 39.54
CA GLN A 294 13.83 -32.11 39.29
C GLN A 294 15.21 -32.52 39.83
N ALA A 295 16.25 -31.73 39.60
CA ALA A 295 17.59 -31.99 40.11
C ALA A 295 17.65 -32.01 41.65
N ASP A 296 16.91 -31.12 42.33
CA ASP A 296 16.83 -31.14 43.79
C ASP A 296 16.06 -32.36 44.30
N ARG A 297 15.01 -32.81 43.61
CA ARG A 297 14.31 -34.07 43.93
C ARG A 297 15.22 -35.29 43.73
N ASP A 298 15.98 -35.33 42.64
CA ASP A 298 16.92 -36.42 42.36
C ASP A 298 18.07 -36.45 43.40
N HIS A 299 18.53 -35.28 43.83
CA HIS A 299 19.53 -35.14 44.89
C HIS A 299 18.99 -35.62 46.25
N GLN A 300 17.77 -35.22 46.63
CA GLN A 300 17.12 -35.69 47.86
C GLN A 300 16.89 -37.21 47.83
N ALA A 301 16.48 -37.77 46.69
CA ALA A 301 16.32 -39.21 46.53
C ALA A 301 17.66 -39.95 46.66
N SER A 302 18.75 -39.38 46.14
CA SER A 302 20.10 -39.94 46.27
C SER A 302 20.63 -39.89 47.71
N GLN A 303 20.25 -38.89 48.50
CA GLN A 303 20.60 -38.81 49.92
C GLN A 303 19.81 -39.80 50.80
N GLN A 304 18.66 -40.27 50.34
CA GLN A 304 17.84 -41.27 51.07
C GLN A 304 18.18 -42.72 50.69
N ALA A 305 19.02 -42.94 49.69
CA ALA A 305 19.51 -44.28 49.36
C ALA A 305 20.57 -44.72 50.38
N PRO A 306 20.42 -45.90 51.02
CA PRO A 306 21.42 -46.41 51.96
C PRO A 306 22.76 -46.63 51.24
N GLY A 307 23.79 -45.94 51.71
CA GLY A 307 25.07 -45.82 51.03
C GLY A 307 25.84 -47.14 50.88
N PRO A 308 26.48 -47.39 49.73
CA PRO A 308 27.48 -48.43 49.60
C PRO A 308 28.76 -48.00 50.33
N THR A 309 29.33 -48.95 51.06
CA THR A 309 30.58 -48.81 51.79
C THR A 309 31.78 -48.70 50.84
N SER A 310 32.68 -47.78 51.22
CA SER A 310 34.13 -47.74 50.95
C SER A 310 34.66 -47.31 49.57
N GLY A 311 35.45 -46.22 49.62
CA GLY A 311 36.87 -46.28 49.24
C GLY A 311 37.27 -45.71 47.87
N SER A 312 37.29 -44.39 47.71
CA SER A 312 38.08 -43.73 46.65
C SER A 312 38.34 -42.27 46.98
N ALA A 313 39.61 -41.91 47.09
CA ALA A 313 40.09 -40.59 47.49
C ALA A 313 40.37 -39.72 46.25
N ASP A 314 39.31 -39.15 45.67
CA ASP A 314 39.40 -37.97 44.80
C ASP A 314 38.43 -36.91 45.31
N PRO A 315 38.82 -35.62 45.38
CA PRO A 315 37.93 -34.57 45.84
C PRO A 315 36.74 -34.47 44.86
N PRO A 316 35.48 -34.54 45.35
CA PRO A 316 34.32 -34.44 44.49
C PRO A 316 34.29 -33.05 43.85
N VAL A 317 34.46 -33.00 42.53
CA VAL A 317 34.18 -31.81 41.74
C VAL A 317 32.70 -31.48 41.95
N ASP A 318 32.41 -30.34 42.58
CA ASP A 318 31.03 -29.92 42.85
C ASP A 318 30.25 -29.86 41.53
N PRO A 319 29.27 -30.76 41.30
CA PRO A 319 28.53 -30.82 40.05
C PRO A 319 27.72 -29.54 39.81
N ARG A 320 27.40 -28.78 40.86
CA ARG A 320 26.74 -27.47 40.73
C ARG A 320 27.68 -26.42 40.16
N ALA A 321 28.94 -26.40 40.57
CA ALA A 321 29.94 -25.46 40.05
C ALA A 321 30.23 -25.72 38.57
N ALA A 322 30.39 -26.98 38.17
CA ALA A 322 30.61 -27.37 36.78
C ALA A 322 29.41 -26.98 35.87
N PHE A 323 28.18 -27.16 36.35
CA PHE A 323 26.97 -26.79 35.62
C PHE A 323 26.83 -25.28 35.43
N VAL A 324 27.07 -24.48 36.48
CA VAL A 324 27.02 -23.01 36.40
C VAL A 324 28.07 -22.48 35.41
N GLN A 325 29.28 -23.04 35.44
CA GLN A 325 30.35 -22.62 34.53
C GLN A 325 30.02 -22.93 33.07
N ALA A 326 29.49 -24.13 32.78
CA ALA A 326 29.02 -24.50 31.45
C ALA A 326 27.88 -23.59 30.94
N ALA A 327 26.96 -23.19 31.83
CA ALA A 327 25.85 -22.30 31.49
C ALA A 327 26.34 -20.87 31.15
N VAL A 328 27.31 -20.34 31.90
CA VAL A 328 27.92 -19.02 31.65
C VAL A 328 28.66 -19.02 30.30
N GLU A 329 29.41 -20.07 29.99
CA GLU A 329 30.11 -20.20 28.72
C GLU A 329 29.15 -20.32 27.52
N SER A 330 28.05 -21.06 27.67
CA SER A 330 27.02 -21.20 26.64
C SER A 330 26.36 -19.85 26.32
N MET A 331 26.02 -19.07 27.35
CA MET A 331 25.46 -17.72 27.17
C MET A 331 26.46 -16.76 26.50
N ALA A 332 27.74 -16.85 26.85
CA ALA A 332 28.79 -16.05 26.22
C ALA A 332 28.95 -16.38 24.72
N ARG A 333 28.86 -17.67 24.34
CA ARG A 333 28.86 -18.10 22.93
C ARG A 333 27.65 -17.55 22.18
N GLN A 334 26.44 -17.68 22.73
CA GLN A 334 25.22 -17.17 22.10
C GLN A 334 25.26 -15.65 21.88
N ARG A 335 25.80 -14.88 22.85
CA ARG A 335 25.98 -13.43 22.69
C ARG A 335 26.94 -13.07 21.56
N ARG A 336 28.06 -13.78 21.45
CA ARG A 336 29.04 -13.59 20.35
C ARG A 336 28.42 -13.94 18.99
N GLU A 337 27.64 -15.01 18.92
CA GLU A 337 27.00 -15.45 17.69
C GLU A 337 25.88 -14.50 17.23
N ARG A 338 25.12 -13.95 18.19
CA ARG A 338 24.10 -12.93 17.90
C ARG A 338 24.74 -11.61 17.44
N ALA A 339 25.84 -11.19 18.07
CA ALA A 339 26.59 -10.02 17.62
C ALA A 339 27.14 -10.20 16.20
N ARG A 340 27.61 -11.40 15.84
CA ARG A 340 28.02 -11.74 14.47
C ARG A 340 26.86 -11.70 13.47
N ARG A 341 25.68 -12.23 13.81
CA ARG A 341 24.50 -12.25 12.91
C ARG A 341 23.95 -10.85 12.61
N PHE A 342 24.10 -9.88 13.51
CA PHE A 342 23.48 -8.56 13.36
C PHE A 342 24.44 -7.42 13.03
N GLY A 343 25.74 -7.68 12.83
CA GLY A 343 26.70 -6.66 12.41
C GLY A 343 26.86 -5.48 13.39
N LEU A 344 26.43 -5.63 14.64
CA LEU A 344 26.45 -4.56 15.64
C LEU A 344 27.86 -4.45 16.25
N ARG A 345 28.69 -3.57 15.69
CA ARG A 345 29.86 -3.04 16.41
C ARG A 345 29.36 -1.95 17.37
N GLY A 346 29.56 -2.17 18.67
CA GLY A 346 29.31 -1.15 19.69
C GLY A 346 30.30 0.01 19.55
N GLY A 347 29.79 1.18 19.19
CA GLY A 347 30.50 2.45 19.29
C GLY A 347 30.02 3.23 20.52
N PRO A 348 30.89 4.05 21.15
CA PRO A 348 30.51 4.86 22.31
C PRO A 348 29.52 5.97 21.93
N PRO A 349 28.67 6.42 22.88
CA PRO A 349 27.67 7.46 22.63
C PRO A 349 28.35 8.83 22.42
N SER A 350 27.94 9.51 21.34
CA SER A 350 28.36 10.88 21.01
C SER A 350 27.75 11.88 22.01
N PRO A 351 28.50 12.91 22.44
CA PRO A 351 27.99 13.91 23.38
C PRO A 351 26.92 14.80 22.75
N ALA A 352 25.92 15.14 23.56
CA ALA A 352 24.75 15.92 23.19
C ALA A 352 25.10 17.38 22.89
N THR A 353 24.85 17.81 21.66
CA THR A 353 24.87 19.22 21.26
C THR A 353 23.57 19.88 21.75
N ALA A 354 23.71 20.97 22.51
CA ALA A 354 22.59 21.76 23.01
C ALA A 354 21.69 22.27 21.85
N PRO A 355 20.36 22.35 22.04
CA PRO A 355 19.46 22.81 21.00
C PRO A 355 19.64 24.33 20.76
N PRO A 356 19.78 24.79 19.50
CA PRO A 356 19.80 26.21 19.22
C PRO A 356 18.44 26.82 19.58
N THR A 357 18.49 27.99 20.19
CA THR A 357 17.35 28.87 20.46
C THR A 357 16.59 29.11 19.15
N ARG A 358 15.43 28.47 19.01
CA ARG A 358 14.59 28.57 17.81
C ARG A 358 13.93 29.94 17.78
N THR A 359 14.40 30.83 16.91
CA THR A 359 13.55 31.90 16.37
C THR A 359 12.25 31.31 15.85
N PRO A 360 11.09 31.96 16.04
CA PRO A 360 9.83 31.44 15.55
C PRO A 360 9.92 31.21 14.03
N PRO A 361 9.48 30.04 13.51
CA PRO A 361 9.68 29.64 12.11
C PRO A 361 9.15 30.64 11.07
N THR A 362 8.23 31.51 11.46
CA THR A 362 7.62 32.55 10.62
C THR A 362 8.58 33.69 10.27
N ASP A 363 9.47 34.09 11.18
CA ASP A 363 10.42 35.18 10.91
C ASP A 363 11.51 34.73 9.95
N ARG A 364 11.97 33.48 10.11
CA ARG A 364 12.91 32.85 9.17
C ARG A 364 12.29 32.70 7.78
N LEU A 365 11.01 32.33 7.70
CA LEU A 365 10.30 32.26 6.41
C LEU A 365 10.20 33.65 5.76
N ARG A 366 9.90 34.71 6.52
CA ARG A 366 9.83 36.08 6.00
C ARG A 366 11.19 36.54 5.47
N ALA A 367 12.28 36.22 6.16
CA ALA A 367 13.64 36.54 5.72
C ALA A 367 14.00 35.83 4.40
N LEU A 368 13.76 34.52 4.30
CA LEU A 368 14.02 33.76 3.06
C LEU A 368 13.15 34.24 1.89
N TRP A 369 11.91 34.64 2.17
CA TRP A 369 11.03 35.20 1.15
C TRP A 369 11.50 36.56 0.65
N ALA A 370 11.95 37.45 1.55
CA ALA A 370 12.52 38.74 1.20
C ALA A 370 13.82 38.63 0.38
N GLN A 371 14.57 37.54 0.57
CA GLN A 371 15.75 37.19 -0.23
C GLN A 371 15.41 36.65 -1.63
N GLY A 372 14.13 36.50 -1.97
CA GLY A 372 13.70 35.99 -3.29
C GLY A 372 13.91 34.48 -3.46
N CYS A 373 14.09 33.71 -2.38
CA CYS A 373 14.22 32.26 -2.45
C CYS A 373 12.94 31.62 -3.03
N SER A 374 13.10 30.54 -3.80
CA SER A 374 11.93 29.85 -4.33
C SER A 374 11.16 29.14 -3.22
N VAL A 375 9.85 28.94 -3.40
CA VAL A 375 9.00 28.19 -2.46
C VAL A 375 9.58 26.81 -2.12
N ARG A 376 10.32 26.21 -3.06
CA ARG A 376 10.96 24.91 -2.86
C ARG A 376 12.19 24.99 -1.96
N ASP A 377 13.04 25.99 -2.17
CA ASP A 377 14.25 26.17 -1.35
C ASP A 377 13.86 26.53 0.09
N ILE A 378 12.79 27.33 0.26
CA ILE A 378 12.20 27.64 1.57
C ILE A 378 11.63 26.39 2.25
N ALA A 379 10.99 25.51 1.48
CA ALA A 379 10.45 24.25 2.00
C ALA A 379 11.56 23.31 2.48
N ASP A 380 12.65 23.20 1.71
CA ASP A 380 13.80 22.37 2.05
C ASP A 380 14.56 22.93 3.28
N GLU A 381 14.78 24.24 3.36
CA GLU A 381 15.47 24.91 4.48
C GLU A 381 14.69 24.83 5.81
N LEU A 382 13.36 24.93 5.76
CA LEU A 382 12.51 24.90 6.96
C LEU A 382 12.01 23.49 7.32
N ASP A 383 12.39 22.46 6.57
CA ASP A 383 11.86 21.09 6.65
C ASP A 383 10.31 21.05 6.60
N TRP A 384 9.74 21.86 5.69
CA TRP A 384 8.29 21.99 5.49
C TRP A 384 7.86 21.43 4.14
N THR A 385 6.58 21.09 4.01
CA THR A 385 6.02 20.78 2.68
C THR A 385 5.79 22.07 1.89
N ILE A 386 5.92 22.00 0.56
CA ILE A 386 5.64 23.13 -0.36
C ILE A 386 4.23 23.70 -0.12
N GLU A 387 3.23 22.84 0.13
CA GLU A 387 1.87 23.26 0.45
C GLU A 387 1.78 24.05 1.76
N ARG A 388 2.53 23.63 2.79
CA ARG A 388 2.59 24.35 4.06
C ARG A 388 3.21 25.74 3.88
N VAL A 389 4.31 25.84 3.14
CA VAL A 389 4.94 27.14 2.82
C VAL A 389 3.94 28.04 2.09
N ARG A 390 3.28 27.55 1.02
CA ARG A 390 2.26 28.32 0.29
C ARG A 390 1.12 28.79 1.18
N LYS A 391 0.64 27.94 2.08
CA LYS A 391 -0.45 28.26 3.01
C LYS A 391 -0.03 29.36 3.99
N VAL A 392 1.18 29.28 4.54
CA VAL A 392 1.71 30.28 5.48
C VAL A 392 1.99 31.60 4.78
N VAL A 393 2.61 31.60 3.60
CA VAL A 393 2.83 32.79 2.76
C VAL A 393 1.50 33.50 2.46
N ARG A 394 0.47 32.74 2.06
CA ARG A 394 -0.88 33.28 1.82
C ARG A 394 -1.50 33.87 3.08
N ALA A 395 -1.37 33.20 4.21
CA ALA A 395 -1.90 33.69 5.49
C ALA A 395 -1.19 34.96 5.97
N MET A 396 0.08 35.16 5.61
CA MET A 396 0.85 36.37 5.94
C MET A 396 0.64 37.53 4.95
N GLY A 397 -0.18 37.36 3.90
CA GLY A 397 -0.40 38.41 2.90
C GLY A 397 0.83 38.75 2.07
N LEU A 398 1.85 37.88 2.04
CA LEU A 398 3.02 38.09 1.17
C LEU A 398 2.58 37.93 -0.30
N PRO A 399 3.04 38.83 -1.20
CA PRO A 399 2.69 38.75 -2.61
C PRO A 399 3.06 37.37 -3.15
N GLY A 400 2.14 36.73 -3.88
CA GLY A 400 2.36 35.41 -4.44
C GLY A 400 3.69 35.38 -5.20
N ALA A 401 4.53 34.35 -4.96
CA ALA A 401 5.84 34.25 -5.57
C ALA A 401 5.71 34.56 -7.07
N PRO A 402 6.53 35.46 -7.63
CA PRO A 402 6.47 35.78 -9.04
C PRO A 402 6.62 34.47 -9.80
N THR A 403 5.52 34.03 -10.41
CA THR A 403 5.48 32.84 -11.26
C THR A 403 6.36 33.19 -12.45
N GLY A 404 7.63 32.79 -12.37
CA GLY A 404 8.71 33.27 -13.22
C GLY A 404 8.36 33.21 -14.70
N TYR A 405 8.07 34.39 -15.25
CA TYR A 405 8.34 34.82 -16.63
C TYR A 405 8.51 36.34 -16.60
N TRP A 406 9.52 36.82 -15.86
CA TRP A 406 10.08 38.15 -16.14
C TRP A 406 11.39 37.93 -16.88
N ARG A 407 11.37 38.21 -18.19
CA ARG A 407 12.60 38.49 -18.94
C ARG A 407 13.16 39.77 -18.35
N VAL A 408 14.40 39.73 -17.91
CA VAL A 408 15.18 40.94 -17.66
C VAL A 408 15.39 41.60 -19.03
N ALA A 409 15.08 42.89 -19.12
CA ALA A 409 15.40 43.74 -20.27
C ALA A 409 16.88 44.12 -20.26
#